data_AF-A0A849F0P5-F1
#
_entry.id   AF-A0A849F0P5-F1
#
_cell.length_a   1.000
_cell.length_b   1.000
_cell.length_c   1.000
_cell.angle_alpha   90.00
_cell.angle_beta   90.00
_cell.angle_gamma   90.00
#
_symmetry.space_group_name_H-M   'P 1'
#
loop_
_entity.id
_entity.type
_entity.pdbx_description
1 polymer ?
#
loop_
_entity_poly.entity_id
_entity_poly.type
_entity_poly.pdbx_seq_one_letter_code
_entity_poly.pdbx_strand_id
1 'polypeptide(L)'
;LMALAAYNLGFGHLQDARDLALEMGKSPNIWSDVRDVLPLLQQQKYYQQLTHGYARGNEAVQYVDRIRTYHKVLNMAIAPATMAQFGG
;
A
#
# COMPACT_ATOMS: atom_id res chain seq x y z
N LEU A 1 3.61 0.94 5.34
CA LEU A 1 2.60 0.92 4.25
C LEU A 1 1.97 -0.47 4.10
N MET A 2 2.76 -1.55 4.12
CA MET A 2 2.25 -2.94 4.21
C MET A 2 1.17 -3.13 5.28
N ALA A 3 1.40 -2.67 6.52
CA ALA A 3 0.41 -2.77 7.58
C ALA A 3 -0.94 -2.08 7.27
N LEU A 4 -0.91 -0.93 6.59
CA LEU A 4 -2.13 -0.23 6.16
C LEU A 4 -2.86 -1.00 5.06
N ALA A 5 -2.12 -1.63 4.13
CA ALA A 5 -2.72 -2.51 3.13
C ALA A 5 -3.36 -3.74 3.78
N ALA A 6 -2.65 -4.43 4.67
CA ALA A 6 -3.18 -5.59 5.41
C ALA A 6 -4.39 -5.24 6.27
N TYR A 7 -4.46 -4.02 6.82
CA TYR A 7 -5.62 -3.55 7.56
C TYR A 7 -6.85 -3.42 6.67
N ASN A 8 -6.69 -2.95 5.43
CA ASN A 8 -7.80 -2.79 4.49
C ASN A 8 -8.21 -4.11 3.81
N LEU A 9 -7.23 -4.91 3.38
CA LEU A 9 -7.44 -6.06 2.50
C LEU A 9 -7.28 -7.42 3.20
N GLY A 10 -6.80 -7.44 4.44
CA GLY A 10 -6.44 -8.65 5.18
C GLY A 10 -4.97 -9.05 5.00
N PHE A 11 -4.37 -9.61 6.05
CA PHE A 11 -2.97 -10.06 6.03
C PHE A 11 -2.73 -11.23 5.06
N GLY A 12 -3.66 -12.18 4.97
CA GLY A 12 -3.54 -13.32 4.05
C GLY A 12 -3.39 -12.88 2.59
N HIS A 13 -4.24 -11.97 2.13
CA HIS A 13 -4.14 -11.43 0.77
C HIS A 13 -2.93 -10.52 0.57
N LEU A 14 -2.44 -9.83 1.61
CA LEU A 14 -1.16 -9.14 1.52
C LEU A 14 -0.02 -10.17 1.30
N GLN A 15 -0.07 -11.32 1.96
CA GLN A 15 0.93 -12.36 1.77
C GLN A 15 0.87 -12.93 0.34
N ASP A 16 -0.34 -13.19 -0.19
CA ASP A 16 -0.51 -13.58 -1.60
C ASP A 16 0.13 -12.56 -2.58
N ALA A 17 -0.04 -11.26 -2.31
CA ALA A 17 0.58 -10.20 -3.12
C ALA A 17 2.11 -10.17 -3.01
N ARG A 18 2.67 -10.54 -1.86
CA ARG A 18 4.12 -10.63 -1.64
C ARG A 18 4.71 -11.85 -2.34
N ASP A 19 4.00 -12.98 -2.30
CA ASP A 19 4.42 -14.20 -2.98
C ASP A 19 4.37 -14.00 -4.50
N LEU A 20 3.28 -13.41 -5.02
CA LEU A 20 3.19 -13.03 -6.44
C LEU A 20 4.25 -11.99 -6.84
N ALA A 21 4.64 -11.07 -5.94
CA ALA A 21 5.75 -10.15 -6.22
C ALA A 21 7.07 -10.90 -6.42
N LEU A 22 7.37 -11.90 -5.58
CA LEU A 22 8.55 -12.75 -5.73
C LEU A 22 8.54 -13.51 -7.07
N GLU A 23 7.40 -14.11 -7.44
CA GLU A 23 7.24 -14.83 -8.72
C GLU A 23 7.50 -13.92 -9.93
N MET A 24 7.17 -12.64 -9.82
CA MET A 24 7.38 -11.64 -10.86
C MET A 24 8.78 -10.99 -10.82
N GLY A 25 9.70 -11.50 -9.99
CA GLY A 25 11.04 -10.95 -9.83
C GLY A 25 11.09 -9.58 -9.14
N LYS A 26 10.03 -9.21 -8.42
CA LYS A 26 9.92 -7.97 -7.63
C LYS A 26 10.24 -8.24 -6.16
N SER A 27 10.52 -7.18 -5.40
CA SER A 27 10.77 -7.31 -3.96
C SER A 27 9.46 -7.42 -3.16
N PRO A 28 9.28 -8.47 -2.35
CA PRO A 28 8.10 -8.62 -1.47
C PRO A 28 8.14 -7.68 -0.25
N ASN A 29 9.25 -6.97 -0.05
CA ASN A 29 9.50 -6.14 1.14
C ASN A 29 9.52 -4.65 0.80
N ILE A 30 9.50 -4.29 -0.48
CA ILE A 30 9.42 -2.90 -0.94
C ILE A 30 7.95 -2.58 -1.27
N TRP A 31 7.44 -1.50 -0.70
CA TRP A 31 6.04 -1.12 -0.91
C TRP A 31 5.70 -0.84 -2.37
N SER A 32 6.54 -0.14 -3.13
CA SER A 32 6.26 0.15 -4.56
C SER A 32 6.04 -1.12 -5.37
N ASP A 33 6.87 -2.12 -5.12
CA ASP A 33 6.86 -3.40 -5.81
C ASP A 33 5.58 -4.18 -5.52
N VAL A 34 5.21 -4.29 -4.24
CA VAL A 34 3.96 -4.94 -3.83
C VAL A 34 2.73 -4.12 -4.24
N ARG A 35 2.81 -2.78 -4.24
CA ARG A 35 1.74 -1.88 -4.71
C ARG A 35 1.38 -2.15 -6.16
N ASP A 36 2.36 -2.41 -7.02
CA ASP A 36 2.11 -2.74 -8.42
C ASP A 36 1.44 -4.11 -8.61
N VAL A 37 1.65 -5.03 -7.66
CA VAL A 37 1.12 -6.40 -7.72
C VAL A 37 -0.29 -6.47 -7.15
N LEU A 38 -0.63 -5.67 -6.14
CA LEU A 38 -1.94 -5.67 -5.50
C LEU A 38 -3.13 -5.68 -6.48
N PRO A 39 -3.20 -4.82 -7.52
CA PRO A 39 -4.28 -4.86 -8.51
C PRO A 39 -4.43 -6.19 -9.27
N LEU A 40 -3.38 -6.98 -9.36
CA LEU A 40 -3.37 -8.28 -10.07
C LEU A 40 -4.23 -9.32 -9.34
N LEU A 41 -4.40 -9.20 -8.02
CA LEU A 41 -5.26 -10.09 -7.21
C LEU A 41 -6.74 -10.05 -7.59
N GLN A 42 -7.14 -9.11 -8.45
CA GLN A 42 -8.49 -9.03 -9.01
C GLN A 42 -8.64 -9.74 -10.36
N GLN A 43 -7.53 -10.09 -11.01
CA GLN A 43 -7.57 -10.70 -12.33
C GLN A 43 -7.56 -12.21 -12.19
N GLN A 44 -8.52 -12.87 -12.86
CA GLN A 44 -8.73 -14.33 -12.79
C GLN A 44 -7.47 -15.15 -13.03
N LYS A 45 -6.64 -14.73 -13.98
CA LYS A 45 -5.39 -15.40 -14.32
C LYS A 45 -4.38 -15.49 -13.16
N TYR A 46 -4.48 -14.61 -12.15
CA TYR A 46 -3.64 -14.66 -10.96
C TYR A 46 -4.41 -15.25 -9.78
N TYR A 47 -5.60 -14.74 -9.44
CA TYR A 47 -6.25 -15.09 -8.17
C TYR A 47 -6.64 -16.57 -8.06
N GLN A 48 -6.83 -17.27 -9.19
CA GLN A 48 -7.14 -18.70 -9.16
C GLN A 48 -5.99 -19.56 -8.59
N GLN A 49 -4.77 -19.04 -8.57
CA GLN A 49 -3.57 -19.73 -8.07
C GLN A 49 -3.15 -19.25 -6.67
N LEU A 50 -3.79 -18.19 -6.14
CA LEU A 50 -3.46 -17.61 -4.84
C LEU A 50 -4.14 -18.37 -3.71
N THR A 51 -3.48 -18.44 -2.55
CA THR A 51 -3.97 -19.20 -1.38
C THR A 51 -5.30 -18.65 -0.86
N HIS A 52 -5.46 -17.32 -0.85
CA HIS A 52 -6.68 -16.67 -0.34
C HIS A 52 -7.61 -16.21 -1.47
N GLY A 53 -7.22 -16.40 -2.73
CA GLY A 53 -8.06 -16.14 -3.89
C GLY A 53 -8.24 -14.66 -4.23
N TYR A 54 -9.43 -14.33 -4.75
CA TYR A 54 -9.76 -12.97 -5.21
C TYR A 54 -9.67 -11.95 -4.08
N ALA A 55 -8.99 -10.83 -4.34
CA ALA A 55 -8.93 -9.70 -3.41
C ALA A 55 -9.01 -8.37 -4.16
N ARG A 56 -9.66 -7.36 -3.57
CA ARG A 56 -9.81 -6.02 -4.15
C ARG A 56 -8.54 -5.18 -3.97
N GLY A 57 -7.42 -5.61 -4.52
CA GLY A 57 -6.12 -4.98 -4.27
C GLY A 57 -6.02 -3.51 -4.72
N ASN A 58 -6.79 -3.06 -5.72
CA ASN A 58 -6.89 -1.63 -6.03
C ASN A 58 -7.42 -0.79 -4.86
N GLU A 59 -8.36 -1.31 -4.07
CA GLU A 59 -8.89 -0.61 -2.90
C GLU A 59 -7.83 -0.47 -1.82
N ALA A 60 -7.00 -1.49 -1.63
CA ALA A 60 -5.88 -1.45 -0.69
C ALA A 60 -4.87 -0.37 -1.09
N VAL A 61 -4.51 -0.28 -2.37
CA VAL A 61 -3.62 0.77 -2.88
C VAL A 61 -4.22 2.16 -2.63
N GLN A 62 -5.49 2.37 -2.99
CA GLN A 62 -6.17 3.64 -2.77
C GLN A 62 -6.27 4.01 -1.28
N TYR A 63 -6.53 3.03 -0.41
CA TYR A 63 -6.58 3.24 1.03
C TYR A 63 -5.24 3.75 1.56
N VAL A 64 -4.13 3.09 1.19
CA VAL A 64 -2.79 3.52 1.58
C VAL A 64 -2.46 4.92 1.06
N ASP A 65 -2.77 5.20 -0.20
CA ASP A 65 -2.50 6.51 -0.82
C ASP A 65 -3.30 7.63 -0.14
N ARG A 66 -4.55 7.38 0.25
CA ARG A 66 -5.37 8.32 1.04
C ARG A 66 -4.75 8.61 2.41
N ILE A 67 -4.38 7.58 3.17
CA ILE A 67 -3.75 7.76 4.49
C ILE A 67 -2.46 8.58 4.38
N ARG A 68 -1.61 8.30 3.38
CA ARG A 68 -0.39 9.08 3.14
C ARG A 68 -0.69 10.55 2.79
N THR A 69 -1.74 10.78 2.00
CA THR A 69 -2.18 12.13 1.62
C THR A 69 -2.65 12.91 2.84
N TYR A 70 -3.53 12.31 3.66
CA TYR A 70 -3.99 12.96 4.90
C TYR A 70 -2.85 13.22 5.88
N HIS A 71 -1.96 12.25 6.09
CA HIS A 71 -0.79 12.43 6.94
C HIS A 71 0.09 13.59 6.47
N LYS A 72 0.31 13.72 5.15
CA LYS A 72 1.05 14.84 4.57
C LYS A 72 0.35 16.19 4.82
N VAL A 73 -0.96 16.27 4.56
CA VAL A 73 -1.74 17.51 4.76
C VAL A 73 -1.76 17.92 6.22
N LEU A 74 -1.96 16.97 7.15
CA LEU A 74 -1.95 17.23 8.59
C LEU A 74 -0.57 17.70 9.05
N ASN A 75 0.51 17.08 8.58
CA ASN A 75 1.87 17.54 8.92
C ASN A 75 2.16 18.94 8.37
N MET A 76 1.61 19.31 7.21
CA MET A 76 1.72 20.69 6.69
C MET A 76 0.89 21.68 7.52
N ALA A 77 -0.31 21.29 7.97
CA ALA A 77 -1.19 22.15 8.75
C ALA A 77 -0.75 22.32 10.22
N ILE A 78 -0.08 21.31 10.78
CA ILE A 78 0.37 21.27 12.18
C ILE A 78 1.85 21.65 12.30
N ALA A 79 2.62 21.65 11.20
CA ALA A 79 3.95 22.25 11.17
C ALA A 79 3.82 23.68 11.70
N PRO A 80 4.46 24.02 12.84
CA PRO A 80 4.20 25.30 13.47
C PRO A 80 4.71 26.43 12.57
N ALA A 81 4.19 27.63 12.80
CA ALA A 81 4.80 28.89 12.36
C ALA A 81 6.22 29.14 12.94
N THR A 82 6.97 28.10 13.31
CA THR A 82 8.28 28.13 13.96
C THR A 82 9.44 28.47 13.02
N MET A 83 9.19 28.57 11.71
CA MET A 83 10.18 29.12 10.76
C MET A 83 10.05 30.64 10.54
N ALA A 84 9.01 31.29 11.07
CA ALA A 84 8.78 32.72 10.89
C ALA A 84 9.39 33.62 12.00
N GLN A 85 9.99 33.03 13.05
CA GLN A 85 10.53 33.80 14.20
C GLN A 85 12.07 33.86 14.30
N PHE A 86 12.81 33.28 13.35
CA PHE A 86 14.29 33.25 13.39
C PHE A 86 14.99 33.83 12.15
N GLY A 87 14.27 34.58 11.31
CA GLY A 87 14.85 35.32 10.18
C GLY A 87 14.69 36.82 10.38
N GLY A 88 15.49 37.40 11.26
CA GLY A 88 15.64 38.85 11.47
C GLY A 88 17.11 39.23 11.49
#